data_AF-B3QUY3-F1
#
_entry.id   AF-B3QUY3-F1
#
_cell.length_a   1.000
_cell.length_b   1.000
_cell.length_c   1.000
_cell.angle_alpha   90.00
_cell.angle_beta   90.00
_cell.angle_gamma   90.00
#
_symmetry.space_group_name_H-M   'P 1'
#
loop_
_entity.id
_entity.type
_entity.pdbx_description
1 polymer ?
#
loop_
_entity_poly.entity_id
_entity_poly.type
_entity_poly.pdbx_seq_one_letter_code
_entity_poly.pdbx_strand_id
1 'polypeptide(L)'
;MLGFGTELRYIDTFPIRTGVRVGGRDGFAWSFGLGLDYNNFTLETSMYDASWLATSSSTKSLAFGLNMRFRFVPVPLIEVL
;
A
#
# COMPACT_ATOMS: atom_id res chain seq x y z
N MET A 1 9.99 -10.03 -13.88
CA MET A 1 9.50 -9.91 -12.48
C MET A 1 8.00 -10.09 -12.51
N LEU A 2 7.44 -10.99 -11.71
CA LEU A 2 6.00 -11.22 -11.58
C LEU A 2 5.56 -10.80 -10.17
N GLY A 3 4.38 -10.23 -10.05
CA GLY A 3 3.83 -9.78 -8.78
C GLY A 3 2.34 -10.06 -8.70
N PHE A 4 1.91 -10.55 -7.53
CA PHE A 4 0.53 -10.81 -7.20
C PHE A 4 0.20 -10.08 -5.90
N GLY A 5 -0.96 -9.43 -5.86
CA GLY A 5 -1.42 -8.72 -4.68
C GLY A 5 -2.92 -8.88 -4.51
N THR A 6 -3.35 -8.78 -3.27
CA THR A 6 -4.76 -8.70 -2.92
C THR A 6 -5.00 -7.51 -2.01
N GLU A 7 -6.17 -6.90 -2.17
CA GLU A 7 -6.67 -5.81 -1.36
C GLU A 7 -7.98 -6.26 -0.75
N LEU A 8 -8.06 -6.22 0.58
CA LEU A 8 -9.27 -6.47 1.35
C LEU A 8 -9.76 -5.16 1.93
N ARG A 9 -10.98 -4.77 1.60
CA ARG A 9 -11.68 -3.65 2.22
C ARG A 9 -12.79 -4.20 3.11
N TYR A 10 -12.59 -4.15 4.42
CA TYR A 10 -13.66 -4.52 5.36
C TYR A 10 -14.73 -3.42 5.43
N ILE A 11 -14.27 -2.16 5.37
CA ILE A 11 -15.06 -0.94 5.25
C ILE A 11 -14.32 -0.08 4.23
N ASP A 12 -15.03 0.75 3.44
CA ASP A 12 -14.41 1.62 2.42
C ASP A 12 -13.26 2.47 2.97
N THR A 13 -13.32 2.81 4.27
CA THR A 13 -12.33 3.60 5.00
C THR A 13 -11.03 2.86 5.33
N PHE A 14 -11.02 1.52 5.38
CA PHE A 14 -9.85 0.78 5.87
C PHE A 14 -9.42 -0.35 4.93
N PRO A 15 -8.66 -0.03 3.86
CA PRO A 15 -8.06 -1.04 3.01
C PRO A 15 -6.86 -1.72 3.68
N ILE A 16 -6.82 -3.04 3.59
CA ILE A 16 -5.69 -3.89 3.98
C ILE A 16 -5.14 -4.52 2.70
N ARG A 17 -3.84 -4.40 2.46
CA ARG A 17 -3.16 -4.86 1.24
C ARG A 17 -2.05 -5.83 1.60
N THR A 18 -1.91 -6.86 0.79
CA THR A 18 -0.77 -7.78 0.87
C THR A 18 -0.37 -8.19 -0.53
N GLY A 19 0.92 -8.32 -0.78
CA GLY A 19 1.41 -8.66 -2.11
C GLY A 19 2.73 -9.39 -2.07
N VAL A 20 2.86 -10.38 -2.94
CA VAL A 20 4.07 -11.16 -3.15
C VAL A 20 4.61 -10.90 -4.54
N ARG A 21 5.93 -10.88 -4.67
CA ARG A 21 6.63 -10.61 -5.91
C ARG A 21 7.77 -11.59 -6.04
N VAL A 22 7.89 -12.17 -7.23
CA VAL A 22 8.89 -13.19 -7.54
C VAL A 22 9.67 -12.78 -8.78
N GLY A 23 10.99 -12.91 -8.70
CA GLY A 23 11.96 -12.50 -9.71
C GLY A 23 12.50 -11.09 -9.51
N GLY A 24 13.64 -10.81 -10.15
CA GLY A 24 14.45 -9.62 -9.91
C GLY A 24 15.73 -9.96 -9.12
N ARG A 25 16.49 -8.93 -8.71
CA ARG A 25 17.77 -9.10 -8.00
C ARG A 25 17.63 -9.80 -6.64
N ASP A 26 16.51 -9.56 -5.96
CA ASP A 26 16.26 -10.02 -4.59
C ASP A 26 15.38 -11.28 -4.53
N GLY A 27 14.99 -11.84 -5.68
CA GLY A 27 14.35 -13.16 -5.80
C GLY A 27 12.88 -13.22 -5.35
N PHE A 28 12.59 -13.00 -4.07
CA PHE A 28 11.24 -13.02 -3.49
C PHE A 28 11.06 -11.83 -2.56
N ALA A 29 9.94 -11.11 -2.72
CA ALA A 29 9.56 -10.04 -1.81
C ALA A 29 8.10 -10.20 -1.39
N TRP A 30 7.85 -10.11 -0.08
CA TRP A 30 6.51 -9.99 0.47
C TRP A 30 6.31 -8.57 1.01
N SER A 31 5.12 -8.03 0.79
CA SER A 31 4.70 -6.68 1.16
C SER A 31 3.36 -6.71 1.86
N PHE A 32 3.19 -5.82 2.82
CA PHE A 32 1.98 -5.63 3.60
C PHE A 32 1.69 -4.14 3.72
N GLY A 33 0.44 -3.73 3.62
CA GLY A 33 0.04 -2.34 3.74
C GLY A 33 -1.31 -2.17 4.39
N LEU A 34 -1.46 -1.08 5.13
CA LEU A 34 -2.71 -0.63 5.73
C LEU A 34 -2.99 0.78 5.23
N GLY A 35 -4.26 1.07 4.95
CA GLY A 35 -4.69 2.40 4.59
C GLY A 35 -5.84 2.90 5.45
N LEU A 36 -5.99 4.23 5.46
CA LEU A 36 -7.11 4.96 6.02
C LEU A 36 -7.59 5.93 4.94
N ASP A 37 -8.74 5.64 4.34
CA ASP A 37 -9.39 6.42 3.29
C ASP A 37 -10.58 7.20 3.88
N TYR A 38 -10.43 8.51 4.06
CA TYR A 38 -11.46 9.40 4.60
C TYR A 38 -11.80 10.52 3.63
N ASN A 39 -12.78 10.29 2.75
CA ASN A 39 -13.29 11.22 1.71
C ASN A 39 -12.21 11.90 0.86
N ASN A 40 -11.58 12.94 1.40
CA ASN A 40 -10.59 13.79 0.77
C ASN A 40 -9.17 13.55 1.29
N PHE A 41 -9.00 12.62 2.22
CA PHE A 41 -7.73 12.29 2.87
C PHE A 41 -7.49 10.79 2.77
N THR A 42 -6.29 10.41 2.36
CA THR A 42 -5.82 9.02 2.37
C THR A 42 -4.48 8.98 3.07
N LEU A 43 -4.34 8.08 4.04
CA LEU A 43 -3.08 7.73 4.70
C LEU A 43 -2.79 6.26 4.44
N GLU A 44 -1.59 5.92 3.97
CA GLU A 44 -1.19 4.53 3.77
C GLU A 44 0.15 4.28 4.44
N THR A 45 0.23 3.19 5.21
CA THR A 45 1.48 2.65 5.72
C THR A 45 1.76 1.32 5.03
N SER A 46 3.00 1.09 4.68
CA SER A 46 3.43 -0.09 3.92
C SER A 46 4.76 -0.60 4.44
N MET A 47 4.91 -1.90 4.45
CA MET A 47 6.14 -2.61 4.74
C MET A 47 6.48 -3.43 3.49
N TYR A 48 7.66 -3.21 2.95
CA TYR A 48 8.18 -3.91 1.80
C TYR A 48 9.38 -4.75 2.21
N ASP A 49 9.46 -5.92 1.59
CA ASP A 49 10.61 -6.80 1.60
C ASP A 49 10.79 -7.60 2.91
N ALA A 50 9.78 -8.40 3.24
CA ALA A 50 9.91 -9.47 4.23
C ALA A 50 10.55 -10.76 3.64
N SER A 51 11.54 -10.62 2.76
CA SER A 51 12.28 -11.72 2.11
C SER A 51 13.00 -12.64 3.11
N TRP A 52 13.29 -12.14 4.31
CA TRP A 52 13.86 -12.89 5.44
C TRP A 52 13.01 -14.08 5.91
N LEU A 53 11.71 -14.13 5.58
CA LEU A 53 10.83 -15.26 5.88
C LEU A 53 10.96 -16.42 4.86
N ALA A 54 11.51 -16.16 3.67
CA ALA A 54 11.51 -17.11 2.56
C ALA A 54 12.92 -17.47 2.03
N THR A 55 13.96 -16.67 2.31
CA THR A 55 15.32 -16.95 1.82
C THR A 55 16.42 -16.46 2.77
N SER A 56 17.44 -17.31 2.96
CA SER A 56 18.57 -17.11 3.87
C SER A 56 19.80 -16.46 3.21
N SER A 57 19.64 -15.75 2.07
CA SER A 57 20.78 -15.17 1.35
C SER A 57 20.91 -13.65 1.54
N SER A 58 21.85 -13.29 2.41
CA SER A 58 22.69 -12.07 2.55
C SER A 58 22.19 -10.63 2.34
N THR A 59 21.12 -10.33 1.61
CA THR A 59 20.64 -8.93 1.49
C THR A 59 19.32 -8.76 2.23
N LYS A 60 19.41 -8.16 3.43
CA LYS A 60 18.28 -7.92 4.32
C LYS A 60 17.90 -6.45 4.22
N SER A 61 16.96 -6.10 3.36
CA SER A 61 16.32 -4.79 3.37
C SER A 61 14.91 -4.91 3.93
N LEU A 62 14.61 -4.14 4.97
CA LEU A 62 13.25 -3.91 5.41
C LEU A 62 12.95 -2.44 5.11
N ALA A 63 11.97 -2.18 4.24
CA ALA A 63 11.57 -0.84 3.90
C ALA A 63 10.18 -0.54 4.45
N PHE A 64 10.02 0.64 5.03
CA PHE A 64 8.74 1.17 5.46
C PHE A 64 8.39 2.37 4.59
N GLY A 65 7.15 2.42 4.12
CA GLY A 65 6.62 3.51 3.31
C GLY A 65 5.41 4.12 3.99
N LEU A 66 5.41 5.44 4.12
CA LEU A 66 4.25 6.23 4.53
C LEU A 66 3.82 7.10 3.34
N ASN A 67 2.56 6.97 2.92
CA ASN A 67 1.98 7.77 1.84
C ASN A 67 0.81 8.59 2.40
N MET A 68 0.76 9.86 2.02
CA MET A 68 -0.33 10.78 2.38
C MET A 68 -0.85 11.43 1.11
N ARG A 69 -2.16 11.39 0.89
CA ARG A 69 -2.81 12.00 -0.26
C ARG A 69 -4.00 12.84 0.19
N PHE A 70 -4.03 14.08 -0.27
CA PHE A 70 -5.16 14.98 -0.11
C PHE A 70 -5.82 15.20 -1.47
N ARG A 71 -7.14 15.07 -1.55
CA ARG A 71 -7.94 15.37 -2.75
C ARG A 71 -8.77 16.62 -2.49
N PHE A 72 -8.51 17.69 -3.22
CA PHE A 72 -9.37 18.87 -3.20
C PHE A 72 -10.51 18.63 -4.18
N VAL A 73 -11.74 18.51 -3.67
CA VAL A 73 -12.94 18.44 -4.52
C VAL A 73 -13.52 19.86 -4.54
N PRO A 74 -13.69 20.49 -5.71
CA PRO A 74 -14.38 21.77 -5.78
C PRO A 74 -15.82 21.57 -5.32
N VAL A 75 -16.22 22.31 -4.29
CA VAL A 75 -17.64 22.38 -3.89
C VAL A 75 -18.37 23.13 -5.00
N PRO A 76 -19.39 22.54 -5.65
CA PRO A 76 -20.21 23.31 -6.56
C PRO A 76 -20.85 24.44 -5.76
N LEU A 77 -20.60 25.69 -6.18
CA LEU A 77 -21.40 26.83 -5.76
C LEU A 77 -22.84 26.48 -6.13
N ILE A 78 -23.67 26.16 -5.14
CA ILE A 78 -25.11 26.16 -5.31
C ILE A 78 -25.42 27.55 -5.85
N GLU A 79 -25.89 27.61 -7.10
CA GLU A 79 -26.47 28.82 -7.67
C GLU A 79 -27.69 29.16 -6.79
N VAL A 80 -27.47 30.04 -5.81
CA VAL A 80 -28.52 30.72 -5.09
C VAL A 80 -28.99 31.83 -6.02
N LEU A 81 -29.93 31.51 -6.92
CA LEU A 81 -30.78 32.47 -7.63
C LEU A 81 -32.22 31.95 -7.65
#